data_AF-A0A9P4PYR3-F1
#
_entry.id   AF-A0A9P4PYR3-F1
#
_cell.length_a   1.000
_cell.length_b   1.000
_cell.length_c   1.000
_cell.angle_alpha   90.00
_cell.angle_beta   90.00
_cell.angle_gamma   90.00
#
_symmetry.space_group_name_H-M   'P 1'
#
loop_
_entity.id
_entity.type
_entity.pdbx_description
1 polymer ?
#
loop_
_entity_poly.entity_id
_entity_poly.type
_entity_poly.pdbx_seq_one_letter_code
_entity_poly.pdbx_strand_id
1 'polypeptide(L)'
;MGSEENEGDVKPGSSISPIDSDQPTGIIADDSESRIITLNVGGRHFRVYKSTLEDGHFFRSYLDPRFGSPRDKDGTFFIDSNPEIFSHVLRYLRSPSVYPLFWTKAKGLDHDLYNRLEEAAIFFRIPKLESWLNAKKYLKAVSVHSSVHIARLDAFPDYKSQDDLEVSGDVEIERKITQREGRVYLCPLNIPKHRGKQYKCDSWCFGAQGNKPPEYEDETYTEVLTTYTRHIVNTAVLMG
;
A
#
# COMPACT_ATOMS: atom_id res chain seq x y z
N MET A 1 -50.61 -98.78 -16.66
CA MET A 1 -50.98 -99.04 -15.25
C MET A 1 -50.92 -97.71 -14.53
N GLY A 2 -52.08 -97.23 -14.03
CA GLY A 2 -52.30 -96.09 -13.12
C GLY A 2 -51.86 -94.70 -13.63
N SER A 3 -52.70 -93.74 -14.01
CA SER A 3 -53.69 -92.94 -13.23
C SER A 3 -53.11 -92.38 -11.92
N GLU A 4 -52.88 -91.06 -11.85
CA GLU A 4 -53.75 -90.09 -11.15
C GLU A 4 -53.12 -88.68 -11.11
N GLU A 5 -54.01 -87.71 -11.28
CA GLU A 5 -53.85 -86.27 -11.14
C GLU A 5 -53.77 -85.88 -9.66
N ASN A 6 -53.13 -84.77 -9.29
CA ASN A 6 -53.84 -83.73 -8.53
C ASN A 6 -53.14 -82.36 -8.48
N GLU A 7 -54.01 -81.36 -8.46
CA GLU A 7 -53.86 -79.91 -8.40
C GLU A 7 -53.25 -79.35 -7.10
N GLY A 8 -52.76 -78.11 -7.20
CA GLY A 8 -52.41 -77.25 -6.07
C GLY A 8 -52.07 -75.83 -6.53
N ASP A 9 -53.10 -75.03 -6.79
CA ASP A 9 -53.09 -73.58 -7.02
C ASP A 9 -52.58 -72.78 -5.80
N VAL A 10 -51.64 -71.83 -5.99
CA VAL A 10 -51.55 -70.53 -5.27
C VAL A 10 -50.79 -69.50 -6.15
N LYS A 11 -51.46 -68.44 -6.60
CA LYS A 11 -50.88 -67.11 -6.92
C LYS A 11 -51.11 -66.16 -5.72
N PRO A 12 -50.52 -64.94 -5.61
CA PRO A 12 -49.57 -64.23 -6.48
C PRO A 12 -48.34 -63.66 -5.72
N GLY A 13 -47.31 -63.22 -6.45
CA GLY A 13 -46.19 -62.48 -5.86
C GLY A 13 -45.41 -61.71 -6.91
N SER A 14 -45.84 -60.48 -7.21
CA SER A 14 -45.05 -59.49 -7.92
C SER A 14 -43.81 -59.18 -7.08
N SER A 15 -42.62 -59.39 -7.63
CA SER A 15 -41.37 -58.95 -7.03
C SER A 15 -40.56 -58.25 -8.11
N ILE A 16 -40.94 -56.99 -8.30
CA ILE A 16 -40.13 -55.96 -8.94
C ILE A 16 -38.94 -55.73 -8.01
N SER A 17 -37.74 -56.06 -8.49
CA SER A 17 -36.50 -55.74 -7.79
C SER A 17 -36.33 -54.22 -7.70
N PRO A 18 -35.78 -53.67 -6.59
CA PRO A 18 -35.81 -52.24 -6.32
C PRO A 18 -35.01 -51.44 -7.35
N ILE A 19 -35.61 -50.36 -7.84
CA ILE A 19 -34.90 -49.24 -8.46
C ILE A 19 -33.99 -48.68 -7.37
N ASP A 20 -32.68 -48.86 -7.55
CA ASP A 20 -31.65 -48.26 -6.71
C ASP A 20 -31.61 -46.76 -7.01
N SER A 21 -32.52 -46.03 -6.37
CA SER A 21 -32.64 -44.58 -6.43
C SER A 21 -31.69 -43.96 -5.40
N ASP A 22 -30.40 -43.98 -5.71
CA ASP A 22 -29.41 -43.15 -5.02
C ASP A 22 -28.70 -42.25 -6.03
N GLN A 23 -29.51 -41.45 -6.73
CA GLN A 23 -29.01 -40.20 -7.28
C GLN A 23 -29.09 -39.14 -6.19
N PRO A 24 -27.99 -38.46 -5.83
CA PRO A 24 -28.10 -37.25 -5.04
C PRO A 24 -28.85 -36.23 -5.91
N THR A 25 -30.11 -35.98 -5.55
CA THR A 25 -30.84 -34.80 -5.97
C THR A 25 -30.04 -33.60 -5.48
N GLY A 26 -29.14 -33.11 -6.34
CA GLY A 26 -28.56 -31.80 -6.21
C GLY A 26 -29.69 -30.80 -6.23
N ILE A 27 -30.20 -30.46 -5.05
CA ILE A 27 -30.97 -29.25 -4.85
C ILE A 27 -29.99 -28.14 -5.21
N ILE A 28 -30.06 -27.64 -6.45
CA ILE A 28 -29.49 -26.34 -6.79
C ILE A 28 -30.31 -25.37 -5.94
N ALA A 29 -29.77 -25.07 -4.75
CA ALA A 29 -30.33 -24.05 -3.89
C ALA A 29 -30.45 -22.79 -4.74
N ASP A 30 -31.65 -22.23 -4.77
CA ASP A 30 -31.91 -20.96 -5.42
C ASP A 30 -31.09 -19.87 -4.70
N ASP A 31 -29.89 -19.63 -5.22
CA ASP A 31 -28.91 -18.66 -4.72
C ASP A 31 -29.41 -17.22 -4.86
N SER A 32 -30.58 -17.00 -5.48
CA SER A 32 -31.17 -15.66 -5.61
C SER A 32 -31.49 -15.02 -4.26
N GLU A 33 -31.86 -15.81 -3.24
CA GLU A 33 -32.23 -15.33 -1.90
C GLU A 33 -31.04 -15.17 -0.93
N SER A 34 -29.89 -15.80 -1.21
CA SER A 34 -28.74 -15.69 -0.30
C SER A 34 -28.14 -14.29 -0.34
N ARG A 35 -28.05 -13.62 0.81
CA ARG A 35 -27.37 -12.32 0.93
C ARG A 35 -25.85 -12.43 0.81
N ILE A 36 -25.30 -13.62 1.06
CA ILE A 36 -23.87 -13.91 0.99
C ILE A 36 -23.64 -14.89 -0.14
N ILE A 37 -22.77 -14.53 -1.07
CA ILE A 37 -22.35 -15.40 -2.17
C ILE A 37 -20.87 -15.74 -2.04
N THR A 38 -20.46 -16.80 -2.74
CA THR A 38 -19.06 -17.14 -2.93
C THR A 38 -18.66 -16.84 -4.37
N LEU A 39 -17.54 -16.13 -4.54
CA LEU A 39 -16.89 -15.94 -5.83
C LEU A 39 -15.61 -16.75 -5.85
N ASN A 40 -15.42 -17.62 -6.84
CA ASN A 40 -14.12 -18.17 -7.18
C ASN A 40 -13.44 -17.21 -8.16
N VAL A 41 -12.37 -16.54 -7.73
CA VAL A 41 -11.59 -15.62 -8.56
C VAL A 41 -10.22 -16.24 -8.79
N GLY A 42 -9.94 -16.70 -10.01
CA GLY A 42 -8.65 -17.32 -10.36
C GLY A 42 -8.24 -18.49 -9.46
N GLY A 43 -9.20 -19.22 -8.88
CA GLY A 43 -8.97 -20.34 -7.97
C GLY A 43 -9.11 -20.00 -6.47
N ARG A 44 -9.15 -18.72 -6.08
CA ARG A 44 -9.35 -18.31 -4.67
C ARG A 44 -10.81 -17.97 -4.42
N HIS A 45 -11.35 -18.51 -3.33
CA HIS A 45 -12.74 -18.30 -2.94
C HIS A 45 -12.89 -17.08 -2.02
N PHE A 46 -13.86 -16.22 -2.34
CA PHE A 46 -14.20 -15.03 -1.57
C PHE A 46 -15.68 -15.08 -1.16
N ARG A 47 -15.95 -15.12 0.15
CA ARG A 47 -17.31 -14.89 0.68
C ARG A 47 -17.58 -13.40 0.83
N VAL A 48 -18.66 -12.94 0.22
CA VAL A 48 -19.01 -11.52 0.12
C VAL A 48 -20.52 -11.33 0.21
N TYR A 49 -20.95 -10.18 0.74
CA TYR A 49 -22.35 -9.79 0.63
C TYR A 49 -22.64 -9.31 -0.79
N LYS A 50 -23.82 -9.63 -1.33
CA LYS A 50 -24.27 -9.06 -2.62
C LYS A 50 -24.25 -7.54 -2.59
N SER A 51 -24.66 -6.94 -1.47
CA SER A 51 -24.66 -5.49 -1.27
C SER A 51 -23.28 -4.85 -1.35
N THR A 52 -22.22 -5.57 -0.95
CA THR A 52 -20.83 -5.08 -1.11
C THR A 52 -20.46 -4.90 -2.58
N LEU A 53 -21.04 -5.69 -3.49
CA LEU A 53 -20.68 -5.66 -4.91
C LEU A 53 -21.48 -4.65 -5.73
N GLU A 54 -22.46 -3.96 -5.12
CA GLU A 54 -23.40 -3.06 -5.82
C GLU A 54 -22.72 -1.89 -6.55
N ASP A 55 -21.62 -1.39 -5.99
CA ASP A 55 -20.80 -0.32 -6.56
C ASP A 55 -19.92 -0.79 -7.73
N GLY A 56 -19.71 -2.11 -7.88
CA GLY A 56 -19.06 -2.69 -9.05
C GLY A 56 -20.09 -3.04 -10.11
N HIS A 57 -20.22 -2.19 -11.14
CA HIS A 57 -21.26 -2.34 -12.14
C HIS A 57 -21.13 -3.64 -12.96
N PHE A 58 -19.96 -4.28 -13.00
CA PHE A 58 -19.78 -5.61 -13.57
C PHE A 58 -20.68 -6.65 -12.87
N PHE A 59 -20.72 -6.63 -11.53
CA PHE A 59 -21.42 -7.62 -10.74
C PHE A 59 -22.95 -7.58 -10.91
N ARG A 60 -23.51 -6.43 -11.29
CA ARG A 60 -24.96 -6.31 -11.55
C ARG A 60 -25.42 -7.24 -12.67
N SER A 61 -24.71 -7.25 -13.79
CA SER A 61 -25.01 -8.14 -14.91
C SER A 61 -24.50 -9.56 -14.65
N TYR A 62 -23.36 -9.68 -13.98
CA TYR A 62 -22.72 -10.97 -13.74
C TYR A 62 -23.47 -11.83 -12.71
N LEU A 63 -24.15 -11.23 -11.73
CA LEU A 63 -24.96 -11.97 -10.75
C LEU A 63 -26.42 -12.15 -11.19
N ASP A 64 -26.81 -11.54 -12.30
CA ASP A 64 -28.18 -11.63 -12.79
C ASP A 64 -28.39 -12.99 -13.47
N PRO A 65 -29.33 -13.82 -12.97
CA PRO A 65 -29.57 -15.17 -13.48
C PRO A 65 -29.89 -15.24 -14.98
N ARG A 66 -30.38 -14.14 -15.56
CA ARG A 66 -30.77 -14.07 -16.98
C ARG A 66 -29.59 -14.17 -17.93
N PHE A 67 -28.37 -13.83 -17.48
CA PHE A 67 -27.18 -13.81 -18.33
C PHE A 67 -26.33 -15.08 -18.22
N GLY A 68 -26.65 -16.00 -17.31
CA GLY A 68 -26.03 -17.32 -17.25
C GLY A 68 -24.51 -17.30 -17.02
N SER A 69 -24.04 -16.57 -16.01
CA SER A 69 -22.61 -16.43 -15.73
C SER A 69 -21.91 -17.76 -15.43
N PRO A 70 -20.61 -17.89 -15.77
CA PRO A 70 -19.83 -19.08 -15.48
C PRO A 70 -19.86 -19.47 -14.00
N ARG A 71 -20.01 -20.76 -13.75
CA ARG A 71 -19.98 -21.35 -12.41
C ARG A 71 -19.12 -22.60 -12.40
N ASP A 72 -18.50 -22.86 -11.26
CA ASP A 72 -17.86 -24.14 -10.97
C ASP A 72 -18.89 -25.26 -10.82
N LYS A 73 -18.41 -26.50 -10.73
CA LYS A 73 -19.25 -27.70 -10.56
C LYS A 73 -20.13 -27.66 -9.32
N ASP A 74 -19.71 -26.93 -8.29
CA ASP A 74 -20.43 -26.75 -7.03
C ASP A 74 -21.43 -25.57 -7.06
N GLY A 75 -21.54 -24.87 -8.20
CA GLY A 75 -22.42 -23.71 -8.38
C GLY A 75 -21.80 -22.38 -7.98
N THR A 76 -20.56 -22.33 -7.52
CA THR A 76 -19.83 -21.09 -7.18
C THR A 76 -19.58 -20.26 -8.44
N PHE A 77 -19.79 -18.94 -8.39
CA PHE A 77 -19.51 -18.04 -9.52
C PHE A 77 -18.01 -17.98 -9.84
N PHE A 78 -17.61 -18.19 -11.10
CA PHE A 78 -16.21 -18.21 -11.51
C PHE A 78 -15.76 -16.99 -12.34
N ILE A 79 -14.81 -16.23 -11.80
CA ILE A 79 -14.23 -15.06 -12.45
C ILE A 79 -12.76 -15.35 -12.78
N ASP A 80 -12.43 -15.30 -14.07
CA ASP A 80 -11.05 -15.43 -14.55
C ASP A 80 -10.27 -14.13 -14.34
N SER A 81 -9.80 -13.90 -13.11
CA SER A 81 -9.05 -12.72 -12.73
C SER A 81 -8.03 -13.04 -11.63
N ASN A 82 -7.09 -12.13 -11.39
CA ASN A 82 -6.06 -12.30 -10.38
C ASN A 82 -6.65 -12.12 -8.95
N PRO A 83 -6.55 -13.12 -8.06
CA PRO A 83 -7.16 -13.04 -6.73
C PRO A 83 -6.45 -12.08 -5.77
N GLU A 84 -5.16 -11.83 -5.93
CA GLU A 84 -4.41 -10.86 -5.13
C GLU A 84 -4.92 -9.44 -5.41
N ILE A 85 -5.05 -9.06 -6.68
CA ILE A 85 -5.58 -7.75 -7.07
C ILE A 85 -7.06 -7.63 -6.70
N PHE A 86 -7.85 -8.69 -6.89
CA PHE A 86 -9.25 -8.69 -6.48
C PHE A 86 -9.42 -8.46 -4.97
N SER A 87 -8.48 -8.92 -4.15
CA SER A 87 -8.52 -8.67 -2.71
C SER A 87 -8.49 -7.16 -2.37
N HIS A 88 -7.79 -6.36 -3.18
CA HIS A 88 -7.75 -4.90 -3.06
C HIS A 88 -9.03 -4.25 -3.57
N VAL A 89 -9.57 -4.73 -4.69
CA VAL A 89 -10.88 -4.32 -5.21
C VAL A 89 -11.96 -4.53 -4.16
N LEU A 90 -12.02 -5.74 -3.59
CA LEU A 90 -13.01 -6.09 -2.57
C LEU A 90 -12.83 -5.30 -1.28
N ARG A 91 -11.59 -4.98 -0.89
CA ARG A 91 -11.32 -4.09 0.25
C ARG A 91 -11.92 -2.71 0.03
N TYR A 92 -11.75 -2.14 -1.17
CA TYR A 92 -12.36 -0.86 -1.52
C TYR A 92 -13.89 -0.94 -1.52
N LEU A 93 -14.48 -1.97 -2.14
CA LEU A 93 -15.94 -2.16 -2.19
C LEU A 93 -16.58 -2.30 -0.79
N ARG A 94 -15.83 -2.84 0.19
CA ARG A 94 -16.27 -2.89 1.60
C ARG A 94 -16.19 -1.55 2.32
N SER A 95 -15.41 -0.60 1.82
CA SER A 95 -15.15 0.70 2.44
C SER A 95 -14.92 1.78 1.37
N PRO A 96 -15.95 2.11 0.56
CA PRO A 96 -15.78 2.91 -0.65
C PRO A 96 -15.39 4.38 -0.40
N SER A 97 -15.46 4.82 0.86
CA SER A 97 -15.02 6.14 1.32
C SER A 97 -13.51 6.27 1.49
N VAL A 98 -12.74 5.17 1.39
CA VAL A 98 -11.29 5.18 1.58
C VAL A 98 -10.59 4.55 0.39
N TYR A 99 -9.79 5.34 -0.32
CA TYR A 99 -8.95 4.89 -1.41
C TYR A 99 -7.69 4.16 -0.90
N PRO A 100 -7.15 3.22 -1.68
CA PRO A 100 -5.99 2.43 -1.26
C PRO A 100 -4.69 3.24 -1.22
N LEU A 101 -3.92 3.05 -0.15
CA LEU A 101 -2.54 3.53 -0.02
C LEU A 101 -1.57 2.36 -0.05
N PHE A 102 -0.80 2.22 -1.13
CA PHE A 102 0.27 1.24 -1.29
C PHE A 102 1.60 1.96 -1.21
N TRP A 103 2.00 2.30 0.00
CA TRP A 103 3.20 3.08 0.25
C TRP A 103 3.91 2.61 1.51
N THR A 104 5.25 2.62 1.47
CA THR A 104 6.09 2.52 2.66
C THR A 104 7.26 3.49 2.54
N LYS A 105 7.84 3.91 3.67
CA LYS A 105 9.06 4.75 3.67
C LYS A 105 10.18 4.12 2.85
N ALA A 106 10.39 2.81 2.99
CA ALA A 106 11.49 2.09 2.35
C ALA A 106 11.33 1.91 0.83
N LYS A 107 10.10 1.67 0.34
CA LYS A 107 9.86 1.34 -1.08
C LYS A 107 9.24 2.47 -1.90
N GLY A 108 8.72 3.51 -1.24
CA GLY A 108 7.89 4.50 -1.91
C GLY A 108 6.51 3.95 -2.29
N LEU A 109 5.91 4.55 -3.32
CA LEU A 109 4.61 4.14 -3.87
C LEU A 109 4.78 2.88 -4.74
N ASP A 110 3.91 1.89 -4.56
CA ASP A 110 3.89 0.69 -5.40
C ASP A 110 3.15 0.97 -6.72
N HIS A 111 3.86 1.57 -7.67
CA HIS A 111 3.30 1.97 -8.96
C HIS A 111 2.75 0.79 -9.79
N ASP A 112 3.39 -0.38 -9.72
CA ASP A 112 2.92 -1.58 -10.42
C ASP A 112 1.57 -2.04 -9.83
N LEU A 113 1.46 -2.10 -8.50
CA LEU A 113 0.20 -2.46 -7.84
C LEU A 113 -0.91 -1.46 -8.14
N TYR A 114 -0.62 -0.16 -8.20
CA TYR A 114 -1.60 0.85 -8.61
C TYR A 114 -2.09 0.64 -10.05
N ASN A 115 -1.19 0.36 -10.99
CA ASN A 115 -1.57 0.12 -12.39
C ASN A 115 -2.43 -1.15 -12.53
N ARG A 116 -2.05 -2.25 -11.86
CA ARG A 116 -2.85 -3.48 -11.87
C ARG A 116 -4.22 -3.31 -11.24
N LEU A 117 -4.29 -2.51 -10.16
CA LEU A 117 -5.57 -2.21 -9.52
C LEU A 117 -6.45 -1.33 -10.43
N GLU A 118 -5.85 -0.43 -11.22
CA GLU A 118 -6.57 0.37 -12.20
C GLU A 118 -7.22 -0.51 -13.27
N GLU A 119 -6.47 -1.44 -13.86
CA GLU A 119 -7.00 -2.42 -14.81
C GLU A 119 -8.15 -3.23 -14.21
N ALA A 120 -8.00 -3.68 -12.96
CA ALA A 120 -9.06 -4.40 -12.27
C ALA A 120 -10.29 -3.50 -12.00
N ALA A 121 -10.09 -2.24 -11.61
CA ALA A 121 -11.20 -1.30 -11.38
C ALA A 121 -11.99 -1.04 -12.68
N ILE A 122 -11.31 -1.00 -13.82
CA ILE A 122 -11.93 -0.92 -15.16
C ILE A 122 -12.69 -2.20 -15.46
N PHE A 123 -12.08 -3.37 -15.28
CA PHE A 123 -12.70 -4.68 -15.54
C PHE A 123 -13.98 -4.88 -14.70
N PHE A 124 -13.91 -4.62 -13.40
CA PHE A 124 -15.05 -4.72 -12.48
C PHE A 124 -16.01 -3.52 -12.57
N ARG A 125 -15.68 -2.52 -13.40
CA ARG A 125 -16.42 -1.27 -13.63
C ARG A 125 -16.80 -0.57 -12.33
N ILE A 126 -15.80 -0.06 -11.62
CA ILE A 126 -15.94 0.65 -10.34
C ILE A 126 -15.60 2.13 -10.56
N PRO A 127 -16.55 2.98 -10.96
CA PRO A 127 -16.24 4.28 -11.56
C PRO A 127 -15.49 5.25 -10.62
N LYS A 128 -15.81 5.21 -9.32
CA LYS A 128 -15.13 6.06 -8.32
C LYS A 128 -13.65 5.68 -8.18
N LEU A 129 -13.37 4.38 -8.05
CA LEU A 129 -12.00 3.87 -7.93
C LEU A 129 -11.22 4.08 -9.22
N GLU A 130 -11.83 3.77 -10.37
CA GLU A 130 -11.28 4.01 -11.71
C GLU A 130 -10.87 5.47 -11.88
N SER A 131 -11.80 6.41 -11.64
CA SER A 131 -11.53 7.84 -11.79
C SER A 131 -10.39 8.31 -10.89
N TRP A 132 -10.31 7.80 -9.66
CA TRP A 132 -9.25 8.16 -8.72
C TRP A 132 -7.88 7.62 -9.14
N LEU A 133 -7.82 6.37 -9.60
CA LEU A 133 -6.60 5.71 -10.07
C LEU A 133 -6.08 6.32 -11.38
N ASN A 134 -6.96 6.51 -12.36
CA ASN A 134 -6.63 7.14 -13.65
C ASN A 134 -6.14 8.58 -13.47
N ALA A 135 -6.75 9.35 -12.57
CA ALA A 135 -6.26 10.68 -12.21
C ALA A 135 -4.95 10.68 -11.40
N LYS A 136 -4.38 9.50 -11.12
CA LYS A 136 -3.16 9.27 -10.32
C LYS A 136 -3.15 10.02 -9.00
N LYS A 137 -4.32 10.13 -8.36
CA LYS A 137 -4.48 10.89 -7.11
C LYS A 137 -3.57 10.36 -5.99
N TYR A 138 -3.25 9.06 -6.01
CA TYR A 138 -2.29 8.43 -5.10
C TYR A 138 -0.91 9.11 -5.06
N LEU A 139 -0.47 9.77 -6.14
CA LEU A 139 0.80 10.52 -6.16
C LEU A 139 0.83 11.67 -5.16
N LYS A 140 -0.35 12.19 -4.78
CA LYS A 140 -0.50 13.25 -3.79
C LYS A 140 -0.81 12.71 -2.40
N ALA A 141 -0.94 11.39 -2.23
CA ALA A 141 -1.32 10.79 -0.95
C ALA A 141 -0.21 10.87 0.10
N VAL A 142 1.05 11.05 -0.32
CA VAL A 142 2.19 11.23 0.58
C VAL A 142 3.04 12.40 0.09
N SER A 143 3.39 13.31 1.01
CA SER A 143 4.38 14.36 0.78
C SER A 143 5.59 14.19 1.69
N VAL A 144 6.76 14.63 1.23
CA VAL A 144 8.02 14.54 1.97
C VAL A 144 8.58 15.95 2.13
N HIS A 145 8.82 16.35 3.37
CA HIS A 145 9.50 17.60 3.70
C HIS A 145 10.86 17.28 4.29
N SER A 146 11.92 17.81 3.71
CA SER A 146 13.28 17.57 4.19
C SER A 146 13.96 18.89 4.54
N SER A 147 14.59 18.95 5.71
CA SER A 147 15.53 20.01 6.07
C SER A 147 16.91 19.43 6.35
N VAL A 148 17.93 20.26 6.14
CA VAL A 148 19.32 19.88 6.29
C VAL A 148 20.02 20.90 7.17
N HIS A 149 20.66 20.43 8.24
CA HIS A 149 21.45 21.25 9.15
C HIS A 149 22.90 20.80 9.10
N ILE A 150 23.82 21.74 8.88
CA ILE A 150 25.26 21.49 8.88
C ILE A 150 25.86 22.14 10.11
N ALA A 151 26.57 21.36 10.92
CA ALA A 151 27.27 21.85 12.10
C ALA A 151 28.76 21.46 12.02
N ARG A 152 29.65 22.43 12.25
CA ARG A 152 31.09 22.18 12.40
C ARG A 152 31.39 21.82 13.86
N LEU A 153 31.81 20.58 14.11
CA LEU A 153 32.00 20.01 15.46
C LEU A 153 33.05 20.75 16.29
N ASP A 154 34.15 21.16 15.67
CA ASP A 154 35.28 21.86 16.28
C ASP A 154 35.01 23.35 16.54
N ALA A 155 33.91 23.91 16.02
CA ALA A 155 33.51 25.29 16.28
C ALA A 155 32.72 25.48 17.60
N PHE A 156 32.37 24.38 18.27
CA PHE A 156 31.53 24.37 19.48
C PHE A 156 32.10 23.43 20.56
N PRO A 157 33.11 23.85 21.33
CA PRO A 157 33.61 23.07 22.48
C PRO A 157 32.55 22.84 23.57
N ASP A 158 31.47 23.62 23.56
CA ASP A 158 30.32 23.50 24.48
C ASP A 158 29.12 22.76 23.87
N TYR A 159 29.30 21.93 22.82
CA TYR A 159 28.24 21.05 22.32
C TYR A 159 27.93 19.99 23.39
N LYS A 160 27.16 20.40 24.41
CA LYS A 160 26.55 19.51 25.39
C LYS A 160 25.85 18.42 24.59
N SER A 161 26.15 17.16 24.92
CA SER A 161 25.46 15.98 24.42
C SER A 161 23.98 16.32 24.29
N GLN A 162 23.52 16.43 23.05
CA GLN A 162 22.19 16.90 22.70
C GLN A 162 21.18 16.11 23.56
N ASP A 163 20.37 16.82 24.34
CA ASP A 163 19.28 16.27 25.14
C ASP A 163 18.49 15.23 24.34
N ASP A 164 17.93 14.22 25.02
CA ASP A 164 17.07 13.21 24.39
C ASP A 164 16.06 13.88 23.45
N LEU A 165 16.28 13.72 22.14
CA LEU A 165 15.47 14.40 21.13
C LEU A 165 14.24 13.54 20.83
N GLU A 166 13.12 13.90 21.44
CA GLU A 166 11.82 13.34 21.07
C GLU A 166 11.39 13.90 19.70
N VAL A 167 11.08 12.99 18.78
CA VAL A 167 10.49 13.34 17.48
C VAL A 167 9.24 12.51 17.23
N SER A 168 8.32 13.10 16.46
CA SER A 168 7.12 12.40 15.99
C SER A 168 7.49 11.23 15.07
N GLY A 169 6.70 10.15 15.08
CA GLY A 169 6.98 8.91 14.33
C GLY A 169 6.98 9.04 12.80
N ASP A 170 6.53 10.18 12.28
CA ASP A 170 6.61 10.55 10.87
C ASP A 170 7.93 11.22 10.46
N VAL A 171 8.81 11.49 11.44
CA VAL A 171 10.13 12.11 11.23
C VAL A 171 11.24 11.06 11.25
N GLU A 172 12.16 11.18 10.31
CA GLU A 172 13.43 10.44 10.25
C GLU A 172 14.58 11.43 10.41
N ILE A 173 15.60 11.03 11.16
CA ILE A 173 16.81 11.81 11.37
C ILE A 173 17.99 10.99 10.86
N GLU A 174 18.64 11.49 9.81
CA GLU A 174 19.90 10.94 9.33
C GLU A 174 21.05 11.87 9.77
N ARG A 175 22.09 11.31 10.39
CA ARG A 175 23.30 12.03 10.74
C ARG A 175 24.48 11.46 9.98
N LYS A 176 25.15 12.30 9.21
CA LYS A 176 26.39 11.95 8.50
C LYS A 176 27.54 12.82 9.01
N ILE A 177 28.55 12.15 9.57
CA ILE A 177 29.77 12.80 10.04
C ILE A 177 30.80 12.68 8.92
N THR A 178 31.37 13.82 8.50
CA THR A 178 32.38 13.83 7.44
C THR A 178 33.52 14.77 7.80
N GLN A 179 34.76 14.35 7.50
CA GLN A 179 35.92 15.24 7.56
C GLN A 179 36.03 16.05 6.28
N ARG A 180 36.35 17.33 6.42
CA ARG A 180 36.52 18.29 5.35
C ARG A 180 37.83 19.04 5.53
N GLU A 181 38.44 19.41 4.42
CA GLU A 181 39.49 20.41 4.38
C GLU A 181 38.85 21.75 4.05
N GLY A 182 39.24 22.81 4.75
CA GLY A 182 38.78 24.14 4.43
C GLY A 182 39.72 25.22 4.92
N ARG A 183 39.52 26.41 4.38
CA ARG A 183 40.32 27.58 4.70
C ARG A 183 39.66 28.37 5.80
N VAL A 184 40.38 28.59 6.88
CA VAL A 184 39.93 29.40 8.00
C VAL A 184 40.64 30.76 7.94
N TYR A 185 39.83 31.82 7.83
CA TYR A 185 40.35 33.18 7.82
C TYR A 185 41.11 33.50 9.11
N LEU A 186 42.31 34.04 8.96
CA LEU A 186 43.15 34.52 10.06
C LEU A 186 42.98 36.03 10.20
N CYS A 187 42.55 36.47 11.38
CA CYS A 187 42.49 37.89 11.70
C CYS A 187 43.92 38.47 11.74
N PRO A 188 44.20 39.62 11.10
CA PRO A 188 45.51 40.26 11.11
C PRO A 188 46.04 40.59 12.52
N LEU A 189 45.14 40.79 13.48
CA LEU A 189 45.46 41.01 14.89
C LEU A 189 45.35 39.74 15.76
N ASN A 190 45.16 38.58 15.12
CA ASN A 190 44.99 37.28 15.75
C ASN A 190 43.94 37.24 16.89
N ILE A 191 42.85 38.01 16.75
CA ILE A 191 41.77 38.05 17.73
C ILE A 191 40.97 36.73 17.65
N PRO A 192 40.92 35.89 18.71
CA PRO A 192 40.34 34.55 18.61
C PRO A 192 38.87 34.54 18.18
N LYS A 193 38.07 35.51 18.63
CA LYS A 193 36.64 35.63 18.28
C LYS A 193 36.40 35.99 16.80
N HIS A 194 37.43 36.43 16.06
CA HIS A 194 37.37 36.81 14.65
C HIS A 194 37.85 35.68 13.71
N ARG A 195 38.52 34.64 14.25
CA ARG A 195 39.02 33.52 13.47
C ARG A 195 37.87 32.85 12.68
N GLY A 196 38.09 32.61 11.39
CA GLY A 196 37.08 32.09 10.46
C GLY A 196 35.90 33.02 10.18
N LYS A 197 35.89 34.24 10.73
CA LYS A 197 34.77 35.20 10.67
C LYS A 197 35.27 36.58 10.24
N GLN A 198 35.72 36.70 8.98
CA GLN A 198 36.25 37.96 8.44
C GLN A 198 35.29 39.14 8.61
N TYR A 199 33.98 38.91 8.52
CA TYR A 199 32.95 39.93 8.74
C TYR A 199 32.93 40.54 10.15
N LYS A 200 33.59 39.90 11.14
CA LYS A 200 33.77 40.45 12.49
C LYS A 200 34.98 41.38 12.60
N CYS A 201 35.86 41.41 11.60
CA CYS A 201 36.95 42.38 11.57
C CYS A 201 36.40 43.78 11.31
N ASP A 202 36.94 44.74 12.04
CA ASP A 202 36.63 46.16 11.94
C ASP A 202 37.78 46.92 11.26
N SER A 203 37.66 48.24 11.21
CA SER A 203 38.66 49.12 10.58
C SER A 203 40.06 48.96 11.17
N TRP A 204 40.18 48.57 12.44
CA TRP A 204 41.48 48.38 13.07
C TRP A 204 42.16 47.10 12.57
N CYS A 205 41.41 46.01 12.45
CA CYS A 205 41.88 44.77 11.85
C CYS A 205 42.31 44.99 10.39
N PHE A 206 41.49 45.70 9.61
CA PHE A 206 41.81 46.01 8.20
C PHE A 206 43.01 46.96 8.07
N GLY A 207 43.16 47.91 8.98
CA GLY A 207 44.34 48.79 9.06
C GLY A 207 45.63 48.00 9.32
N ALA A 208 45.59 47.00 10.20
CA ALA A 208 46.72 46.11 10.47
C ALA A 208 47.06 45.21 9.26
N GLN A 209 46.05 44.82 8.48
CA GLN A 209 46.25 44.08 7.22
C GLN A 209 46.94 44.94 6.14
N GLY A 210 46.58 46.23 6.10
CA GLY A 210 47.03 47.15 5.06
C GLY A 210 46.65 46.67 3.66
N ASN A 211 47.60 46.74 2.72
CA ASN A 211 47.39 46.32 1.33
C ASN A 211 47.64 44.81 1.09
N LYS A 212 47.93 44.04 2.14
CA LYS A 212 48.17 42.59 1.99
C LYS A 212 46.84 41.87 1.74
N PRO A 213 46.85 40.79 0.93
CA PRO A 213 45.66 39.95 0.79
C PRO A 213 45.27 39.32 2.14
N PRO A 214 43.98 38.99 2.35
CA PRO A 214 43.53 38.25 3.52
C PRO A 214 44.29 36.92 3.67
N GLU A 215 44.73 36.60 4.88
CA GLU A 215 45.41 35.34 5.19
C GLU A 215 44.43 34.26 5.64
N TYR A 216 44.74 33.01 5.29
CA TYR A 216 43.95 31.83 5.61
C TYR A 216 44.87 30.69 6.01
N GLU A 217 44.39 29.83 6.89
CA GLU A 217 45.01 28.56 7.25
C GLU A 217 44.18 27.40 6.72
N ASP A 218 44.81 26.42 6.08
CA ASP A 218 44.14 25.19 5.70
C ASP A 218 44.00 24.31 6.95
N GLU A 219 42.76 23.93 7.27
CA GLU A 219 42.44 23.07 8.41
C GLU A 219 41.59 21.88 7.98
N THR A 220 41.85 20.73 8.60
CA THR A 220 40.91 19.62 8.61
C THR A 220 39.92 19.82 9.74
N TYR A 221 38.63 19.76 9.42
CA TYR A 221 37.56 19.92 10.39
C TYR A 221 36.45 18.91 10.17
N THR A 222 35.62 18.70 11.19
CA THR A 222 34.54 17.69 11.13
C THR A 222 33.20 18.40 11.01
N GLU A 223 32.41 18.01 10.01
CA GLU A 223 31.03 18.45 9.84
C GLU A 223 30.07 17.31 10.18
N VAL A 224 29.00 17.66 10.89
CA VAL A 224 27.81 16.82 11.02
C VAL A 224 26.73 17.39 10.13
N LEU A 225 26.35 16.62 9.12
CA LEU A 225 25.14 16.84 8.34
C LEU A 225 23.99 16.12 9.05
N THR A 226 23.00 16.85 9.53
CA THR A 226 21.77 16.29 10.08
C THR A 226 20.62 16.57 9.12
N THR A 227 20.08 15.53 8.51
CA THR A 227 18.90 15.60 7.67
C THR A 227 17.68 15.23 8.51
N TYR A 228 16.66 16.08 8.52
CA TYR A 228 15.36 15.77 9.08
C TYR A 228 14.39 15.56 7.93
N THR A 229 13.80 14.39 7.83
CA THR A 229 12.84 14.05 6.78
C THR A 229 11.49 13.72 7.41
N ARG A 230 10.45 14.45 7.04
CA ARG A 230 9.09 14.23 7.51
C ARG A 230 8.23 13.69 6.38
N HIS A 231 7.61 12.52 6.61
CA HIS A 231 6.66 11.90 5.68
C HIS A 231 5.22 12.17 6.11
N ILE A 232 4.48 12.95 5.33
CA ILE A 232 3.11 13.34 5.66
C ILE A 232 2.15 12.56 4.77
N VAL A 233 1.23 11.82 5.40
CA VAL A 233 0.11 11.16 4.70
C VAL A 233 -1.04 12.15 4.58
N ASN A 234 -1.40 12.49 3.34
CA ASN A 234 -2.47 13.44 3.03
C ASN A 234 -3.82 12.71 3.01
N THR A 235 -4.43 12.57 4.18
CA THR A 235 -5.70 11.83 4.35
C THR A 235 -6.83 12.35 3.47
N ALA A 236 -6.89 13.66 3.20
CA ALA A 236 -7.90 14.25 2.32
C ALA A 236 -7.86 13.69 0.87
N VAL A 237 -6.71 13.21 0.40
CA VAL A 237 -6.57 12.58 -0.92
C VAL A 237 -7.09 11.15 -0.93
N LEU A 238 -7.07 10.51 0.24
CA LEU A 238 -7.50 9.13 0.45
C LEU A 238 -8.98 9.00 0.80
N MET A 239 -9.67 10.11 1.07
CA MET A 239 -11.10 10.12 1.38
C MET A 239 -11.91 10.44 0.12
N GLY A 240 -12.96 9.65 -0.13
CA GLY A 240 -13.83 9.73 -1.32
C GLY A 240 -15.25 10.19 -1.07
#